data_AF-A0A093J8C1-F1
#
_entry.id   AF-A0A093J8C1-F1
#
_cell.length_a   1.000
_cell.length_b   1.000
_cell.length_c   1.000
_cell.angle_alpha   90.00
_cell.angle_beta   90.00
_cell.angle_gamma   90.00
#
_symmetry.space_group_name_H-M   'P 1'
#
loop_
_entity.id
_entity.type
_entity.pdbx_description
1 polymer ?
#
loop_
_entity_poly.entity_id
_entity_poly.type
_entity_poly.pdbx_seq_one_letter_code
_entity_poly.pdbx_strand_id
1 'polypeptide(L)'
;MSSSNRELVIDFVSYKLSQKGYSWNQLEEEDENRTDFAAEEAEMDGVLSGTPSWHPPASHVVNGAAVHRSSLKVHEIVQAADVRQALREAGDEFELRYQWAFSDLTSQLHITPGMAYQSFEEVVNELFRDGVNWGRIV
;
A
#
# COMPACT_ATOMS: atom_id res chain seq x y z
N MET A 1 5.47 7.33 -7.35
CA MET A 1 4.81 6.37 -8.26
C MET A 1 4.74 4.99 -7.64
N SER A 2 5.87 4.35 -7.27
CA SER A 2 5.86 3.02 -6.63
C SER A 2 5.06 2.95 -5.31
N SER A 3 5.18 3.98 -4.46
CA SER A 3 4.42 4.06 -3.20
C SER A 3 2.91 4.12 -3.42
N SER A 4 2.43 4.95 -4.35
CA SER A 4 0.99 5.11 -4.62
C SER A 4 0.34 3.83 -5.14
N ASN A 5 1.00 3.06 -6.01
CA ASN A 5 0.44 1.80 -6.51
C ASN A 5 0.37 0.74 -5.41
N ARG A 6 1.43 0.63 -4.58
CA ARG A 6 1.44 -0.28 -3.43
C ARG A 6 0.32 0.06 -2.44
N GLU A 7 0.14 1.36 -2.16
CA GLU A 7 -0.94 1.84 -1.28
C GLU A 7 -2.34 1.49 -1.81
N LEU A 8 -2.57 1.59 -3.12
CA LEU A 8 -3.84 1.19 -3.74
C LEU A 8 -4.11 -0.31 -3.59
N VAL A 9 -3.09 -1.15 -3.83
CA VAL A 9 -3.23 -2.61 -3.68
C VAL A 9 -3.53 -2.98 -2.23
N ILE A 10 -2.78 -2.41 -1.27
CA ILE A 10 -3.01 -2.67 0.16
C ILE A 10 -4.40 -2.22 0.59
N ASP A 11 -4.83 -1.03 0.14
CA ASP A 11 -6.16 -0.51 0.44
C ASP A 11 -7.26 -1.45 -0.08
N PHE A 12 -7.16 -1.90 -1.33
CA PHE A 12 -8.14 -2.78 -1.93
C PHE A 12 -8.17 -4.17 -1.28
N VAL A 13 -7.02 -4.78 -1.02
CA VAL A 13 -6.97 -6.09 -0.36
C VAL A 13 -7.48 -6.00 1.08
N SER A 14 -7.10 -4.95 1.81
CA SER A 14 -7.65 -4.69 3.17
C SER A 14 -9.16 -4.54 3.14
N TYR A 15 -9.69 -3.83 2.14
CA TYR A 15 -11.12 -3.68 1.92
C TYR A 15 -11.81 -5.04 1.71
N LYS A 16 -11.33 -5.89 0.78
CA LYS A 16 -11.92 -7.21 0.51
C LYS A 16 -11.81 -8.14 1.72
N LEU A 17 -10.72 -8.10 2.47
CA LEU A 17 -10.57 -8.86 3.72
C LEU A 17 -11.59 -8.42 4.78
N SER A 18 -11.82 -7.11 4.93
CA SER A 18 -12.78 -6.58 5.90
C SER A 18 -14.21 -7.03 5.62
N GLN A 19 -14.59 -7.19 4.34
CA GLN A 19 -15.90 -7.74 3.94
C GLN A 19 -16.09 -9.19 4.43
N LYS A 20 -15.00 -9.93 4.68
CA LYS A 20 -15.01 -11.30 5.21
C LYS A 20 -14.70 -11.37 6.71
N GLY A 21 -14.50 -10.24 7.37
CA GLY A 21 -14.21 -10.15 8.80
C GLY A 21 -12.73 -10.34 9.17
N TYR A 22 -11.81 -10.24 8.21
CA TYR A 22 -10.37 -10.30 8.44
C TYR A 22 -9.74 -8.89 8.39
N SER A 23 -8.63 -8.71 9.10
CA SER A 23 -7.83 -7.47 9.08
C SER A 23 -6.46 -7.72 8.47
N TRP A 24 -6.00 -6.82 7.59
CA TRP A 24 -4.66 -6.90 7.00
C TRP A 24 -3.54 -6.89 8.05
N ASN A 25 -3.66 -6.07 9.09
CA ASN A 25 -2.64 -5.95 10.14
C ASN A 25 -2.39 -7.25 10.91
N GLN A 26 -3.40 -8.13 11.03
CA GLN A 26 -3.25 -9.43 11.69
C GLN A 26 -2.31 -10.36 10.91
N LEU A 27 -2.24 -10.20 9.58
CA LEU A 27 -1.39 -11.01 8.71
C LEU A 27 0.06 -10.53 8.73
N GLU A 28 0.30 -9.22 8.88
CA GLU A 28 1.67 -8.67 9.02
C GLU A 28 2.33 -9.14 10.31
N GLU A 29 1.58 -9.20 11.42
CA GLU A 29 2.09 -9.68 12.71
C GLU A 29 2.47 -11.18 12.71
N GLU A 30 1.83 -12.00 11.86
CA GLU A 30 2.13 -13.43 11.73
C GLU A 30 3.43 -13.71 10.95
N ASP A 31 3.79 -12.86 9.99
CA ASP A 31 5.02 -13.00 9.18
C ASP A 31 6.28 -12.51 9.93
N GLU A 32 6.16 -11.45 10.74
CA GLU A 32 7.28 -10.94 11.56
C GLU A 32 7.68 -11.93 12.67
N ASN A 33 6.74 -12.75 13.15
CA ASN A 33 7.01 -13.72 14.22
C ASN A 33 7.72 -15.01 13.74
N ARG A 34 8.00 -15.16 12.44
CA ARG A 34 8.78 -16.30 11.89
C ARG A 34 10.27 -16.04 11.78
N THR A 35 10.75 -14.82 12.03
CA THR A 35 12.16 -14.47 11.91
C THR A 35 12.61 -13.51 13.01
N ASP A 36 12.81 -14.00 14.23
CA ASP A 36 14.01 -13.73 15.05
C ASP A 36 13.85 -14.25 16.48
N PHE A 37 14.35 -15.46 16.70
CA PHE A 37 14.88 -15.87 18.00
C PHE A 37 16.39 -16.00 17.85
N ALA A 38 17.13 -14.89 17.88
CA ALA A 38 18.50 -14.84 18.41
C ALA A 38 19.09 -13.42 18.34
N ALA A 39 19.17 -12.81 19.52
CA ALA A 39 20.30 -12.03 20.06
C ALA A 39 19.90 -10.63 20.55
N GLU A 40 19.63 -10.59 21.85
CA GLU A 40 19.76 -9.42 22.72
C GLU A 40 21.22 -8.96 22.86
N GLU A 41 21.38 -7.84 23.58
CA GLU A 41 22.58 -7.26 24.22
C GLU A 41 23.28 -6.16 23.39
N ALA A 42 23.04 -4.88 23.73
CA ALA A 42 23.86 -4.05 24.64
C ALA A 42 24.90 -3.21 23.85
N GLU A 43 25.36 -2.01 24.18
CA GLU A 43 25.10 -0.96 25.17
C GLU A 43 25.86 0.29 24.65
N MET A 44 25.38 1.47 25.04
CA MET A 44 26.12 2.69 25.45
C MET A 44 27.31 3.33 24.67
N ASP A 45 27.16 4.67 24.59
CA ASP A 45 28.13 5.75 24.85
C ASP A 45 29.05 6.29 23.74
N GLY A 46 29.16 7.63 23.67
CA GLY A 46 29.92 8.36 22.66
C GLY A 46 29.68 9.87 22.64
N VAL A 47 30.27 10.57 23.61
CA VAL A 47 30.31 12.01 23.92
C VAL A 47 30.67 12.99 22.77
N LEU A 48 29.95 14.13 22.79
CA LEU A 48 30.24 15.55 22.48
C LEU A 48 31.45 15.99 21.62
N SER A 49 31.20 16.91 20.68
CA SER A 49 32.07 18.04 20.26
C SER A 49 31.23 19.08 19.47
N GLY A 50 30.83 20.23 20.04
CA GLY A 50 31.50 21.54 19.93
C GLY A 50 31.31 22.19 18.54
N THR A 51 30.61 23.30 18.30
CA THR A 51 31.03 24.70 18.61
C THR A 51 29.91 25.69 18.15
N PRO A 52 29.74 26.89 18.75
CA PRO A 52 28.52 27.69 18.66
C PRO A 52 28.59 28.82 17.62
N SER A 53 27.42 29.24 17.10
CA SER A 53 27.27 30.49 16.35
C SER A 53 26.14 31.32 16.97
N TRP A 54 26.46 32.59 17.23
CA TRP A 54 25.74 33.55 18.07
C TRP A 54 24.50 34.17 17.37
N HIS A 55 23.61 34.68 18.21
CA HIS A 55 22.22 35.16 18.06
C HIS A 55 21.91 36.36 17.11
N PRO A 56 20.60 36.71 16.91
CA PRO A 56 20.00 37.45 15.78
C PRO A 56 19.73 38.96 16.16
N PRO A 57 18.87 39.83 15.52
CA PRO A 57 17.46 39.63 15.12
C PRO A 57 16.98 40.38 13.85
N ALA A 58 15.68 40.20 13.57
CA ALA A 58 14.79 41.03 12.75
C ALA A 58 14.88 40.90 11.22
N SER A 59 13.85 40.28 10.63
CA SER A 59 12.88 41.06 9.82
C SER A 59 11.66 40.22 9.50
N HIS A 60 10.52 40.84 9.80
CA HIS A 60 9.17 40.56 9.32
C HIS A 60 9.15 40.14 7.84
N VAL A 61 8.80 38.88 7.54
CA VAL A 61 8.46 38.45 6.18
C VAL A 61 7.25 37.51 6.22
N VAL A 62 6.11 38.09 5.85
CA VAL A 62 5.00 37.49 5.10
C VAL A 62 4.62 36.04 5.43
N ASN A 63 3.55 35.90 6.21
CA ASN A 63 2.63 34.77 6.13
C ASN A 63 2.07 34.68 4.69
N GLY A 64 2.70 33.86 3.84
CA GLY A 64 2.21 33.63 2.47
C GLY A 64 2.50 32.23 1.91
N ALA A 65 3.47 31.50 2.46
CA ALA A 65 3.88 30.20 1.90
C ALA A 65 3.15 28.98 2.51
N ALA A 66 2.52 29.11 3.67
CA ALA A 66 1.88 27.98 4.37
C ALA A 66 0.52 27.56 3.75
N VAL A 67 -0.20 28.49 3.11
CA VAL A 67 -1.54 28.24 2.55
C VAL A 67 -1.49 27.38 1.28
N HIS A 68 -0.49 27.61 0.42
CA HIS A 68 -0.37 26.88 -0.86
C HIS A 68 0.08 25.42 -0.69
N ARG A 69 0.98 25.12 0.26
CA ARG A 69 1.41 23.73 0.51
C ARG A 69 0.29 22.89 1.14
N SER A 70 -0.56 23.52 1.95
CA SER A 70 -1.72 22.87 2.58
C SER A 70 -2.79 22.51 1.56
N SER A 71 -3.11 23.42 0.63
CA SER A 71 -4.11 23.19 -0.42
C SER A 71 -3.70 22.08 -1.41
N LEU A 72 -2.42 22.06 -1.81
CA LEU A 72 -1.88 21.00 -2.68
C LEU A 72 -1.96 19.62 -2.01
N LYS A 73 -1.60 19.52 -0.72
CA LYS A 73 -1.67 18.28 0.04
C LYS A 73 -3.11 17.80 0.24
N VAL A 74 -4.06 18.71 0.49
CA VAL A 74 -5.49 18.37 0.59
C VAL A 74 -6.00 17.84 -0.75
N HIS A 75 -5.64 18.49 -1.86
CA HIS A 75 -6.07 18.05 -3.19
C HIS A 75 -5.54 16.67 -3.56
N GLU A 76 -4.27 16.37 -3.25
CA GLU A 76 -3.66 15.06 -3.48
C GLU A 76 -4.32 13.96 -2.63
N ILE A 77 -4.65 14.25 -1.37
CA ILE A 77 -5.36 13.30 -0.48
C ILE A 77 -6.75 12.97 -1.01
N VAL A 78 -7.49 13.99 -1.47
CA VAL A 78 -8.85 13.81 -2.03
C VAL A 78 -8.78 12.94 -3.29
N GLN A 79 -7.87 13.24 -4.22
CA GLN A 79 -7.71 12.42 -5.42
C GLN A 79 -7.36 10.96 -5.10
N ALA A 80 -6.46 10.71 -4.15
CA ALA A 80 -6.11 9.35 -3.75
C ALA A 80 -7.28 8.61 -3.08
N ALA A 81 -8.16 9.33 -2.36
CA ALA A 81 -9.38 8.75 -1.82
C ALA A 81 -10.38 8.40 -2.94
N ASP A 82 -10.54 9.27 -3.94
CA ASP A 82 -11.42 9.03 -5.09
C ASP A 82 -11.01 7.81 -5.90
N VAL A 83 -9.70 7.63 -6.15
CA VAL A 83 -9.18 6.46 -6.87
C VAL A 83 -9.41 5.17 -6.08
N ARG A 84 -9.20 5.18 -4.76
CA ARG A 84 -9.48 4.02 -3.89
C ARG A 84 -10.95 3.65 -3.92
N GLN A 85 -11.83 4.64 -3.81
CA GLN A 85 -13.27 4.43 -3.85
C GLN A 85 -13.70 3.85 -5.21
N ALA A 86 -13.21 4.43 -6.31
CA ALA A 86 -13.50 3.94 -7.66
C ALA A 86 -13.04 2.49 -7.88
N LEU A 87 -11.86 2.13 -7.37
CA LEU A 87 -11.34 0.76 -7.48
C LEU A 87 -12.21 -0.24 -6.69
N ARG A 88 -12.66 0.14 -5.50
CA ARG A 88 -13.56 -0.69 -4.67
C ARG A 88 -14.90 -0.91 -5.35
N GLU A 89 -15.52 0.16 -5.85
CA GLU A 89 -16.80 0.09 -6.57
C GLU A 89 -16.68 -0.77 -7.84
N ALA A 90 -15.64 -0.55 -8.63
CA ALA A 90 -15.40 -1.32 -9.84
C ALA A 90 -15.13 -2.79 -9.52
N GLY A 91 -14.37 -3.09 -8.47
CA GLY A 91 -14.08 -4.45 -8.03
C GLY A 91 -15.31 -5.20 -7.52
N ASP A 92 -16.17 -4.54 -6.74
CA ASP A 92 -17.44 -5.14 -6.29
C ASP A 92 -18.40 -5.40 -7.44
N GLU A 93 -18.49 -4.46 -8.38
CA GLU A 93 -19.28 -4.64 -9.60
C GLU A 93 -18.74 -5.79 -10.46
N PHE A 94 -17.42 -5.87 -10.61
CA PHE A 94 -16.75 -6.90 -11.38
C PHE A 94 -16.97 -8.29 -10.75
N GLU A 95 -16.83 -8.42 -9.43
CA GLU A 95 -17.12 -9.66 -8.71
C GLU A 95 -18.58 -10.08 -8.87
N LEU A 96 -19.54 -9.15 -8.76
CA LEU A 96 -20.96 -9.45 -8.92
C LEU A 96 -21.27 -9.97 -10.34
N ARG A 97 -20.70 -9.33 -11.36
CA ARG A 97 -20.96 -9.68 -12.77
C ARG A 97 -20.32 -11.02 -13.16
N TYR A 98 -19.13 -11.33 -12.63
CA TYR A 98 -18.33 -12.48 -13.03
C TYR A 98 -18.18 -13.54 -11.93
N GLN A 99 -19.03 -13.53 -10.90
CA GLN A 99 -18.97 -14.41 -9.74
C GLN A 99 -18.75 -15.89 -10.10
N TRP A 100 -19.50 -16.39 -11.09
CA TRP A 100 -19.39 -17.77 -11.56
C TRP A 100 -18.06 -18.06 -12.24
N ALA A 101 -17.59 -17.16 -13.11
CA ALA A 101 -16.32 -17.31 -13.82
C ALA A 101 -15.13 -17.29 -12.86
N PHE A 102 -15.15 -16.39 -11.87
CA PHE A 102 -14.11 -16.36 -10.82
C PHE A 102 -14.13 -17.60 -9.95
N SER A 103 -15.31 -18.09 -9.55
CA SER A 103 -15.40 -19.33 -8.79
C SER A 103 -14.83 -20.52 -9.55
N ASP A 104 -15.12 -20.64 -10.84
CA ASP A 104 -14.57 -21.72 -11.68
C ASP A 104 -13.05 -21.59 -11.82
N LEU A 105 -12.55 -20.40 -12.12
CA LEU A 105 -11.13 -20.13 -12.35
C LEU A 105 -10.30 -20.30 -11.08
N THR A 106 -10.77 -19.80 -9.94
CA THR A 106 -10.11 -19.97 -8.64
C THR A 106 -10.14 -21.42 -8.16
N SER A 107 -11.14 -22.22 -8.54
CA SER A 107 -11.16 -23.65 -8.21
C SER A 107 -10.07 -24.46 -8.92
N GLN A 108 -9.64 -24.00 -10.09
CA GLN A 108 -8.54 -24.58 -10.86
C GLN A 108 -7.17 -24.10 -10.37
N LEU A 109 -7.12 -23.00 -9.62
CA LEU A 109 -5.89 -22.40 -9.12
C LEU A 109 -5.49 -23.01 -7.77
N HIS A 110 -4.59 -23.98 -7.81
CA HIS A 110 -4.05 -24.60 -6.59
C HIS A 110 -2.93 -23.76 -5.97
N ILE A 111 -3.31 -22.74 -5.20
CA ILE A 111 -2.35 -21.92 -4.44
C ILE A 111 -1.86 -22.71 -3.23
N THR A 112 -0.55 -23.00 -3.22
CA THR A 112 0.16 -23.56 -2.07
C THR A 112 1.34 -22.65 -1.73
N PRO A 113 1.86 -22.65 -0.48
CA PRO A 113 2.97 -21.78 -0.11
C PRO A 113 4.20 -21.91 -1.03
N GLY A 114 4.46 -23.10 -1.58
CA GLY A 114 5.57 -23.35 -2.49
C GLY A 114 5.34 -22.92 -3.94
N MET A 115 4.10 -22.69 -4.36
CA MET A 115 3.75 -22.32 -5.75
C MET A 115 3.11 -20.93 -5.88
N ALA A 116 2.83 -20.24 -4.77
CA ALA A 116 2.06 -18.99 -4.78
C ALA A 116 2.65 -17.93 -5.72
N TYR A 117 3.97 -17.71 -5.69
CA TYR A 117 4.62 -16.74 -6.60
C TYR A 117 4.52 -17.18 -8.06
N GLN A 118 4.78 -18.45 -8.36
CA GLN A 118 4.72 -18.96 -9.73
C GLN A 118 3.31 -18.85 -10.31
N SER A 119 2.30 -19.32 -9.57
CA SER A 119 0.90 -19.22 -10.00
C SER A 119 0.45 -17.78 -10.17
N PHE A 120 0.91 -16.87 -9.30
CA PHE A 120 0.66 -15.43 -9.45
C PHE A 120 1.31 -14.87 -10.73
N GLU A 121 2.59 -15.18 -10.97
CA GLU A 121 3.32 -14.71 -12.15
C GLU A 121 2.69 -15.21 -13.45
N GLU A 122 2.25 -16.47 -13.51
CA GLU A 122 1.53 -17.04 -14.65
C GLU A 122 0.22 -16.28 -14.93
N VAL A 123 -0.58 -16.02 -13.90
CA VAL A 123 -1.84 -15.26 -14.04
C VAL A 123 -1.58 -13.83 -14.49
N VAL A 124 -0.60 -13.14 -13.90
CA VAL A 124 -0.25 -11.75 -14.26
C VAL A 124 0.26 -11.67 -15.70
N ASN A 125 1.11 -12.63 -16.12
CA ASN A 125 1.65 -12.67 -17.47
C ASN A 125 0.56 -12.89 -18.52
N GLU A 126 -0.43 -13.74 -18.24
CA GLU A 126 -1.56 -13.93 -19.14
C GLU A 126 -2.49 -12.71 -19.14
N LEU A 127 -2.80 -12.16 -17.96
CA LEU A 127 -3.68 -11.01 -17.79
C LEU A 127 -3.16 -9.79 -18.58
N PHE A 128 -1.85 -9.55 -18.54
CA PHE A 128 -1.23 -8.40 -19.20
C PHE A 128 -0.46 -8.74 -20.49
N ARG A 129 -0.70 -9.92 -21.08
CA ARG A 129 -0.01 -10.38 -22.29
C ARG A 129 -0.09 -9.38 -23.44
N ASP A 130 -1.26 -8.79 -23.65
CA ASP A 130 -1.50 -7.78 -24.71
C ASP A 130 -1.32 -6.33 -24.21
N GLY A 131 -0.69 -6.15 -23.05
CA GLY A 131 -0.51 -4.87 -22.39
C GLY A 131 -1.58 -4.53 -21.35
N VAL A 132 -1.47 -3.31 -20.84
CA VAL A 132 -2.24 -2.80 -19.70
C VAL A 132 -3.54 -2.16 -20.16
N ASN A 133 -4.65 -2.57 -19.53
CA ASN A 133 -5.99 -2.02 -19.73
C ASN A 133 -6.64 -1.79 -18.36
N TRP A 134 -7.38 -0.69 -18.21
CA TRP A 134 -8.17 -0.40 -17.01
C TRP A 134 -9.09 -1.55 -16.59
N GLY A 135 -9.75 -2.22 -17.56
CA GLY A 135 -10.59 -3.38 -17.25
C GLY A 135 -9.83 -4.64 -16.84
N ARG A 136 -8.51 -4.69 -17.04
CA ARG A 136 -7.61 -5.77 -16.55
C ARG A 136 -6.95 -5.41 -15.22
N ILE A 137 -6.95 -4.13 -14.84
CA ILE A 137 -6.42 -3.65 -13.56
C ILE A 137 -7.46 -3.83 -12.44
N VAL A 138 -8.74 -3.59 -12.76
CA VAL A 138 -9.90 -3.89 -11.90
C VAL A 138 -10.09 -5.39 -11.79
#